data_AF-A0A9D6DDL8-F1
#
_entry.id   AF-A0A9D6DDL8-F1
#
_cell.length_a   1.000
_cell.length_b   1.000
_cell.length_c   1.000
_cell.angle_alpha   90.00
_cell.angle_beta   90.00
_cell.angle_gamma   90.00
#
_symmetry.space_group_name_H-M   'P 1'
#
loop_
_entity.id
_entity.type
_entity.pdbx_description
1 polymer ?
#
loop_
_entity_poly.entity_id
_entity_poly.type
_entity_poly.pdbx_seq_one_letter_code
_entity_poly.pdbx_strand_id
1 'polypeptide(L)'
;MKPIETAQLPALQATDQSFAASIHEAWGVWMRLMQEDYLKAAFTKHEDAMAFAAKHARGGHRGEIRKMWVLVNETLGEAYALHGGGARPLEAVDLDFGHHLKMKRLRGEVLARLSDEELLALGLKRS
;
A
#
# COMPACT_ATOMS: atom_id res chain seq x y z
N MET A 1 12.39 -17.83 2.14
CA MET A 1 11.42 -17.05 2.96
C MET A 1 10.56 -16.26 1.99
N LYS A 2 9.22 -16.30 2.09
CA LYS A 2 8.37 -15.47 1.22
C LYS A 2 8.52 -14.01 1.64
N PRO A 3 8.58 -13.04 0.69
CA PRO A 3 8.62 -11.63 1.05
C PRO A 3 7.38 -11.26 1.86
N ILE A 4 7.58 -10.46 2.92
CA ILE A 4 6.48 -9.91 3.69
C ILE A 4 5.87 -8.80 2.84
N GLU A 5 4.65 -9.00 2.38
CA GLU A 5 3.90 -7.94 1.71
C GLU A 5 3.62 -6.81 2.71
N THR A 6 4.06 -5.60 2.41
CA THR A 6 3.86 -4.40 3.24
C THR A 6 2.90 -3.43 2.54
N ALA A 7 2.45 -2.40 3.25
CA ALA A 7 1.73 -1.28 2.66
C ALA A 7 2.66 -0.35 1.86
N GLN A 8 3.97 -0.61 1.87
CA GLN A 8 4.97 0.28 1.29
C GLN A 8 5.16 -0.05 -0.18
N LEU A 9 5.25 0.98 -1.00
CA LEU A 9 5.53 0.88 -2.43
C LEU A 9 6.61 1.87 -2.83
N PRO A 10 7.32 1.62 -3.96
CA PRO A 10 8.26 2.59 -4.50
C PRO A 10 7.56 3.93 -4.75
N ALA A 11 8.13 5.01 -4.21
CA ALA A 11 7.63 6.36 -4.46
C ALA A 11 7.82 6.76 -5.93
N LEU A 12 6.79 7.32 -6.56
CA LEU A 12 6.95 7.95 -7.89
C LEU A 12 7.50 9.38 -7.77
N GLN A 13 7.26 10.05 -6.64
CA GLN A 13 7.78 11.38 -6.38
C GLN A 13 9.31 11.38 -6.25
N ALA A 14 9.97 12.20 -7.08
CA ALA A 14 11.38 12.50 -6.90
C ALA A 14 11.59 13.43 -5.69
N THR A 15 12.67 13.20 -4.93
CA THR A 15 12.92 13.93 -3.67
C THR A 15 13.22 15.43 -3.85
N ASP A 16 13.63 15.84 -5.04
CA ASP A 16 13.97 17.21 -5.43
C ASP A 16 12.82 17.95 -6.14
N GLN A 17 11.73 17.26 -6.46
CA GLN A 17 10.59 17.84 -7.14
C GLN A 17 9.58 18.42 -6.13
N SER A 18 9.14 19.66 -6.35
CA SER A 18 8.07 20.28 -5.56
C SER A 18 6.70 19.71 -5.95
N PHE A 19 5.78 19.62 -4.99
CA PHE A 19 4.41 19.14 -5.22
C PHE A 19 3.41 19.80 -4.25
N ALA A 20 2.14 19.85 -4.65
CA ALA A 20 1.05 20.24 -3.76
C ALA A 20 0.76 19.09 -2.78
N ALA A 21 0.74 19.40 -1.48
CA ALA A 21 0.64 18.39 -0.44
C ALA A 21 -0.29 18.82 0.69
N SER A 22 -1.01 17.84 1.24
CA SER A 22 -1.80 18.01 2.46
C SER A 22 -1.41 16.94 3.49
N ILE A 23 -1.52 17.30 4.78
CA ILE A 23 -1.20 16.40 5.89
C ILE A 23 -2.51 15.84 6.44
N HIS A 24 -2.58 14.52 6.58
CA HIS A 24 -3.76 13.81 7.04
C HIS A 24 -3.41 12.82 8.15
N GLU A 25 -4.39 12.55 9.00
CA GLU A 25 -4.33 11.46 9.96
C GLU A 25 -4.73 10.15 9.28
N ALA A 26 -4.02 9.07 9.61
CA ALA A 26 -4.32 7.72 9.15
C ALA A 26 -4.10 6.70 10.28
N TRP A 27 -4.55 5.48 10.04
CA TRP A 27 -4.46 4.34 10.94
C TRP A 27 -3.63 3.23 10.30
N GLY A 28 -2.43 3.04 10.81
CA GLY A 28 -1.53 1.97 10.36
C GLY A 28 -1.77 0.68 11.13
N VAL A 29 -1.78 -0.45 10.42
CA VAL A 29 -1.75 -1.80 10.99
C VAL A 29 -0.31 -2.30 10.94
N TRP A 30 0.32 -2.37 12.10
CA TRP A 30 1.73 -2.74 12.27
C TRP A 30 1.84 -4.20 12.71
N MET A 31 2.80 -4.92 12.18
CA MET A 31 3.11 -6.28 12.61
C MET A 31 4.56 -6.38 13.03
N ARG A 32 4.80 -7.07 14.15
CA ARG A 32 6.15 -7.35 14.62
C ARG A 32 6.59 -8.73 14.15
N LEU A 33 7.67 -8.77 13.39
CA LEU A 33 8.30 -10.00 12.89
C LEU A 33 9.80 -9.92 13.11
N MET A 34 10.40 -10.95 13.70
CA MET A 34 11.85 -11.01 13.96
C MET A 34 12.40 -9.74 14.65
N GLN A 35 11.63 -9.18 15.59
CA GLN A 35 11.91 -7.94 16.35
C GLN A 35 11.75 -6.62 15.57
N GLU A 36 11.47 -6.66 14.27
CA GLU A 36 11.21 -5.48 13.44
C GLU A 36 9.70 -5.21 13.29
N ASP A 37 9.34 -3.93 13.28
CA ASP A 37 7.97 -3.47 13.03
C ASP A 37 7.78 -3.17 11.54
N TYR A 38 6.78 -3.80 10.94
CA TYR A 38 6.41 -3.62 9.53
C TYR A 38 5.01 -3.02 9.41
N LEU A 39 4.87 -1.99 8.58
CA LEU A 39 3.55 -1.45 8.22
C LEU A 39 2.88 -2.38 7.21
N LYS A 40 1.85 -3.10 7.65
CA LYS A 40 1.14 -4.09 6.83
C LYS A 40 0.01 -3.49 5.99
N ALA A 41 -0.68 -2.48 6.53
CA ALA A 41 -1.75 -1.74 5.85
C ALA A 41 -1.90 -0.34 6.48
N ALA A 42 -2.46 0.62 5.74
CA ALA A 42 -2.78 1.94 6.26
C ALA A 42 -4.18 2.37 5.77
N PHE A 43 -4.96 2.98 6.64
CA PHE A 43 -6.34 3.34 6.36
C PHE A 43 -6.67 4.77 6.78
N THR A 44 -7.58 5.42 6.06
CA THR A 44 -8.13 6.72 6.49
C THR A 44 -9.11 6.56 7.66
N LYS A 45 -9.77 5.40 7.77
CA LYS A 45 -10.74 5.11 8.83
C LYS A 45 -10.22 4.05 9.81
N HIS A 46 -10.47 4.30 11.11
CA HIS A 46 -10.09 3.38 12.18
C HIS A 46 -10.79 2.01 12.08
N GLU A 47 -12.07 2.01 11.72
CA GLU A 47 -12.89 0.78 11.62
C GLU A 47 -12.35 -0.18 10.56
N ASP A 48 -11.86 0.35 9.44
CA ASP A 48 -11.26 -0.45 8.36
C ASP A 48 -9.93 -1.08 8.80
N ALA A 49 -9.10 -0.33 9.54
CA ALA A 49 -7.88 -0.86 10.16
C ALA A 49 -8.18 -1.99 11.15
N MET A 50 -9.20 -1.81 11.99
CA MET A 50 -9.69 -2.83 12.93
C MET A 50 -10.17 -4.09 12.21
N ALA A 51 -11.01 -3.94 11.17
CA ALA A 51 -11.51 -5.04 10.38
C ALA A 51 -10.38 -5.80 9.65
N PHE A 52 -9.40 -5.06 9.11
CA PHE A 52 -8.24 -5.65 8.47
C PHE A 52 -7.38 -6.44 9.45
N ALA A 53 -7.05 -5.87 10.61
CA ALA A 53 -6.25 -6.52 11.64
C ALA A 53 -6.93 -7.80 12.16
N ALA A 54 -8.26 -7.78 12.35
CA ALA A 54 -9.03 -8.94 12.77
C ALA A 54 -8.96 -10.10 11.77
N LYS A 55 -9.05 -9.81 10.46
CA LYS A 55 -8.92 -10.82 9.39
C LYS A 55 -7.53 -11.46 9.34
N HIS A 56 -6.50 -10.70 9.70
CA HIS A 56 -5.10 -11.11 9.61
C HIS A 56 -4.49 -11.60 10.92
N ALA A 57 -5.28 -11.72 12.00
CA ALA A 57 -4.81 -12.19 13.32
C ALA A 57 -4.50 -13.71 13.40
N ARG A 58 -4.42 -14.43 12.27
CA ARG A 58 -4.16 -15.87 12.24
C ARG A 58 -2.68 -16.15 12.50
N GLY A 59 -2.39 -17.09 13.41
CA GLY A 59 -1.01 -17.53 13.70
C GLY A 59 -0.33 -16.81 14.87
N GLY A 60 -1.08 -16.17 15.78
CA GLY A 60 -0.54 -15.60 17.02
C GLY A 60 0.10 -14.22 16.87
N HIS A 61 0.25 -13.72 15.65
CA HIS A 61 0.70 -12.35 15.38
C HIS A 61 -0.51 -11.43 15.22
N ARG A 62 -0.87 -10.70 16.27
CA ARG A 62 -1.92 -9.67 16.20
C ARG A 62 -1.31 -8.38 15.67
N GLY A 63 -1.89 -7.84 14.61
CA GLY A 63 -1.53 -6.50 14.13
C GLY A 63 -1.87 -5.45 15.18
N GLU A 64 -0.93 -4.56 15.48
CA GLU A 64 -1.13 -3.40 16.33
C GLU A 64 -1.62 -2.22 15.49
N ILE A 65 -2.71 -1.58 15.92
CA ILE A 65 -3.27 -0.44 15.22
C ILE A 65 -2.74 0.82 15.88
N ARG A 66 -2.03 1.65 15.11
CA ARG A 66 -1.43 2.89 15.58
C ARG A 66 -1.86 4.04 14.70
N LYS A 67 -2.15 5.19 15.31
CA LYS A 67 -2.36 6.44 14.59
C LYS A 67 -1.03 6.88 13.96
N MET A 68 -1.09 7.42 12.76
CA MET A 68 0.06 7.93 12.03
C MET A 68 -0.32 9.17 11.23
N TRP A 69 0.67 10.00 10.91
CA TRP A 69 0.51 11.12 10.00
C TRP A 69 1.03 10.74 8.62
N VAL A 70 0.26 11.10 7.61
CA VAL A 70 0.64 10.92 6.21
C VAL A 70 0.64 12.25 5.49
N LEU A 71 1.65 12.46 4.66
CA LEU A 71 1.66 13.52 3.67
C LEU A 71 1.06 12.98 2.38
N VAL A 72 0.01 13.60 1.87
CA VAL A 72 -0.66 13.21 0.63
C VAL A 72 -0.21 14.18 -0.47
N ASN A 73 0.44 13.63 -1.49
CA ASN A 73 0.74 14.34 -2.72
C ASN A 73 -0.53 14.43 -3.57
N GLU A 74 -1.11 15.62 -3.65
CA GLU A 74 -2.37 15.87 -4.36
C GLU A 74 -2.20 15.80 -5.89
N THR A 75 -0.96 15.95 -6.37
CA THR A 75 -0.65 15.89 -7.80
C THR A 75 -0.61 14.45 -8.30
N LEU A 76 0.03 13.54 -7.54
CA LEU A 76 0.19 12.13 -7.93
C LEU A 76 -0.86 11.20 -7.29
N GLY A 77 -1.54 11.65 -6.23
CA GLY A 77 -2.44 10.84 -5.42
C GLY A 77 -1.70 9.81 -4.56
N GLU A 78 -0.46 10.08 -4.18
CA GLU A 78 0.36 9.20 -3.34
C GLU A 78 0.40 9.67 -1.89
N ALA A 79 0.43 8.74 -0.93
CA ALA A 79 0.57 9.05 0.48
C ALA A 79 1.96 8.63 0.99
N TYR A 80 2.51 9.37 1.94
CA TYR A 80 3.84 9.16 2.49
C TYR A 80 3.76 9.17 4.02
N ALA A 81 4.21 8.10 4.66
CA ALA A 81 4.26 8.05 6.11
C ALA A 81 5.32 9.02 6.66
N LEU A 82 4.90 9.95 7.51
CA LEU A 82 5.80 10.82 8.25
C LEU A 82 6.45 10.02 9.39
N HIS A 83 7.58 9.37 9.10
CA HIS A 83 8.38 8.70 10.12
C HIS A 83 9.29 9.71 10.82
N GLY A 84 9.32 9.70 12.15
CA GLY A 84 10.15 10.61 12.97
C GLY A 84 11.67 10.35 12.96
N GLY A 85 12.20 9.61 11.99
CA GLY A 85 13.61 9.24 11.92
C GLY A 85 14.12 9.25 10.49
N GLY A 86 14.93 10.27 10.15
CA GLY A 86 15.54 10.42 8.83
C GLY A 86 16.64 9.39 8.59
N ALA A 87 16.49 8.57 7.54
CA ALA A 87 17.54 7.81 6.83
C ALA A 87 16.96 6.78 5.84
N ARG A 88 15.65 6.50 5.84
CA ARG A 88 15.05 5.59 4.85
C ARG A 88 14.76 6.30 3.53
N PRO A 89 14.91 5.62 2.38
CA PRO A 89 14.43 6.15 1.11
C PRO A 89 12.94 6.51 1.23
N LEU A 90 12.50 7.51 0.47
CA LEU A 90 11.10 7.91 0.42
C LEU A 90 10.27 6.72 -0.09
N GLU A 91 9.40 6.20 0.75
CA GLU A 91 8.49 5.11 0.42
C GLU A 91 7.06 5.65 0.47
N ALA A 92 6.30 5.39 -0.59
CA ALA A 92 4.88 5.66 -0.61
C ALA A 92 4.13 4.57 0.18
N VAL A 93 2.96 4.92 0.68
CA VAL A 93 2.06 4.06 1.45
C VAL A 93 0.78 3.88 0.66
N ASP A 94 0.36 2.63 0.50
CA ASP A 94 -0.89 2.27 -0.15
C ASP A 94 -2.08 2.51 0.78
N LEU A 95 -2.46 3.79 0.91
CA LEU A 95 -3.57 4.22 1.74
C LEU A 95 -4.89 3.67 1.18
N ASP A 96 -5.66 2.97 2.02
CA ASP A 96 -6.92 2.32 1.66
C ASP A 96 -6.82 1.35 0.45
N PHE A 97 -5.63 0.81 0.17
CA PHE A 97 -5.35 -0.01 -1.03
C PHE A 97 -5.60 0.72 -2.37
N GLY A 98 -5.58 2.05 -2.39
CA GLY A 98 -5.82 2.84 -3.60
C GLY A 98 -4.90 2.49 -4.77
N HIS A 99 -3.60 2.31 -4.52
CA HIS A 99 -2.63 1.90 -5.54
C HIS A 99 -2.91 0.47 -6.01
N HIS A 100 -3.15 -0.48 -5.08
CA HIS A 100 -3.48 -1.85 -5.44
C HIS A 100 -4.75 -1.94 -6.31
N LEU A 101 -5.80 -1.18 -5.97
CA LEU A 101 -7.04 -1.10 -6.74
C LEU A 101 -6.80 -0.49 -8.13
N LYS A 102 -6.00 0.57 -8.23
CA LYS A 102 -5.61 1.18 -9.50
C LYS A 102 -4.86 0.18 -10.40
N MET A 103 -3.87 -0.53 -9.86
CA MET A 103 -3.12 -1.53 -10.61
C MET A 103 -3.99 -2.70 -11.06
N LYS A 104 -4.89 -3.18 -10.18
CA LYS A 104 -5.84 -4.24 -10.52
C LYS A 104 -6.76 -3.81 -11.67
N ARG A 105 -7.25 -2.56 -11.65
CA ARG A 105 -8.08 -1.99 -12.70
C ARG A 105 -7.32 -1.89 -14.03
N LEU A 106 -6.14 -1.26 -14.03
CA LEU A 106 -5.32 -1.10 -15.23
C LEU A 106 -4.97 -2.46 -15.85
N ARG A 107 -4.61 -3.44 -15.03
CA ARG A 107 -4.39 -4.81 -15.49
C ARG A 107 -5.65 -5.39 -16.15
N GLY A 108 -6.81 -5.21 -15.54
CA GLY A 108 -8.08 -5.66 -16.13
C GLY A 108 -8.37 -5.00 -17.48
N GLU A 109 -8.16 -3.69 -17.59
CA GLU A 109 -8.36 -2.93 -18.84
C GLU A 109 -7.40 -3.38 -19.95
N VAL A 110 -6.12 -3.64 -19.62
CA VAL A 110 -5.14 -4.17 -20.58
C VAL A 110 -5.53 -5.57 -21.04
N LEU A 111 -5.83 -6.47 -20.10
CA LEU A 111 -6.20 -7.85 -20.43
C LEU A 111 -7.49 -7.92 -21.25
N ALA A 112 -8.45 -7.00 -21.03
CA ALA A 112 -9.68 -6.94 -21.79
C ALA A 112 -9.48 -6.51 -23.27
N ARG A 113 -8.36 -5.86 -23.59
CA ARG A 113 -8.01 -5.45 -24.97
C ARG A 113 -7.31 -6.54 -25.76
N LEU A 114 -6.78 -7.56 -25.09
CA LEU A 114 -6.09 -8.67 -25.73
C LEU A 114 -7.12 -9.66 -26.30
N SER A 115 -6.83 -10.13 -27.50
CA SER A 115 -7.52 -11.26 -28.13
C SER A 115 -7.27 -12.56 -27.36
N ASP A 116 -8.09 -13.59 -27.61
CA ASP A 116 -7.93 -14.89 -26.96
C ASP A 116 -6.61 -15.57 -27.39
N GLU A 117 -6.16 -15.36 -28.62
CA GLU A 117 -4.87 -15.85 -29.13
C GLU A 117 -3.68 -15.19 -28.41
N GLU A 118 -3.73 -13.87 -28.20
CA GLU A 118 -2.69 -13.13 -27.47
C GLU A 118 -2.67 -13.52 -25.97
N LEU A 119 -3.83 -13.70 -25.36
CA LEU A 119 -3.92 -14.20 -23.98
C LEU A 119 -3.34 -15.61 -23.86
N LEU A 120 -3.67 -16.50 -24.80
CA LEU A 120 -3.12 -17.86 -24.84
C LEU A 120 -1.60 -17.86 -25.03
N ALA A 121 -1.08 -17.01 -25.92
CA ALA A 121 0.37 -16.84 -26.15
C ALA A 121 1.11 -16.34 -24.88
N LEU A 122 0.43 -15.54 -24.06
CA LEU A 122 0.92 -15.10 -22.74
C LEU A 122 0.70 -16.13 -21.62
N GLY A 123 0.12 -17.30 -21.92
CA GLY A 123 -0.20 -18.33 -20.94
C GLY A 123 -1.35 -17.95 -19.99
N LEU A 124 -2.15 -16.95 -20.36
CA LEU A 124 -3.26 -16.44 -19.56
C LEU A 124 -4.59 -17.00 -20.08
N LYS A 125 -5.57 -17.14 -19.18
CA LYS A 125 -6.95 -17.52 -19.52
C LYS A 125 -7.90 -16.42 -19.04
N ARG A 126 -8.96 -16.16 -19.82
CA ARG A 126 -10.07 -15.34 -19.33
C ARG A 126 -10.74 -16.07 -18.17
N SER A 127 -10.82 -15.39 -17.04
CA SER A 127 -11.53 -15.83 -15.83
C SER A 127 -13.01 -15.53 -15.93
#